data_AF-A0A937I7A5-F1
#
_entry.id   AF-A0A937I7A5-F1
#
_cell.length_a   1.000
_cell.length_b   1.000
_cell.length_c   1.000
_cell.angle_alpha   90.00
_cell.angle_beta   90.00
_cell.angle_gamma   90.00
#
_symmetry.space_group_name_H-M   'P 1'
#
loop_
_entity.id
_entity.type
_entity.pdbx_description
1 polymer ?
#
loop_
_entity_poly.entity_id
_entity_poly.type
_entity_poly.pdbx_seq_one_letter_code
_entity_poly.pdbx_strand_id
1 'polypeptide(L)'
;MEDSDKFSFSKDVAETLGLETAIILELYQKHKSRISGNSEKFISTINQELPFISQSKIKSSFDKLLKYKLIDTKVESIKNSNSYNVKEAPKISSKTKIDSNWAPSLEATEILKLGGISESFYMDKLKEYKLYWLERGQERNNWNTSFIDFIRREWAKEQSSNKGLPYVIDSNWIPSDDVYDILELSDISKESASKYLPEFILYWKENGSAFTTWNSKFIEHVKRRHLGADKINENEKNKKYIEPGKYKKDFSSRKGDSSWASEINLD
;
A
#
# COMPACT_ATOMS: atom_id res chain seq x y z
N MET A 1 -60.12 -1.79 -40.23
CA MET A 1 -58.68 -1.92 -40.51
C MET A 1 -57.98 -1.76 -39.18
N GLU A 2 -57.54 -2.88 -38.61
CA GLU A 2 -57.00 -2.95 -37.26
C GLU A 2 -55.70 -2.15 -37.13
N ASP A 3 -55.58 -1.47 -36.00
CA ASP A 3 -54.57 -0.47 -35.64
C ASP A 3 -53.28 -1.15 -35.13
N SER A 4 -52.74 -2.12 -35.88
CA SER A 4 -51.77 -3.11 -35.34
C SER A 4 -50.44 -3.18 -36.08
N ASP A 5 -49.66 -2.09 -36.12
CA ASP A 5 -48.19 -2.17 -36.26
C ASP A 5 -47.48 -0.83 -35.97
N LYS A 6 -47.84 -0.19 -34.85
CA LYS A 6 -47.11 0.98 -34.36
C LYS A 6 -45.93 0.50 -33.51
N PHE A 7 -44.72 0.81 -33.97
CA PHE A 7 -43.49 0.53 -33.27
C PHE A 7 -42.98 1.80 -32.58
N SER A 8 -42.85 1.76 -31.25
CA SER A 8 -42.34 2.87 -30.44
C SER A 8 -41.01 2.49 -29.81
N PHE A 9 -40.03 3.38 -29.83
CA PHE A 9 -38.74 3.21 -29.16
C PHE A 9 -38.37 4.49 -28.41
N SER A 10 -37.44 4.39 -27.46
CA SER A 10 -36.99 5.54 -26.68
C SER A 10 -36.16 6.52 -27.52
N LYS A 11 -36.53 7.81 -27.44
CA LYS A 11 -35.81 8.91 -28.07
C LYS A 11 -34.38 9.01 -27.55
N ASP A 12 -34.18 8.90 -26.25
CA ASP A 12 -32.86 9.06 -25.61
C ASP A 12 -31.90 7.94 -26.03
N VAL A 13 -32.43 6.73 -26.22
CA VAL A 13 -31.66 5.57 -26.72
C VAL A 13 -31.25 5.79 -28.17
N ALA A 14 -32.14 6.33 -29.00
CA ALA A 14 -31.85 6.62 -30.40
C ALA A 14 -30.80 7.73 -30.57
N GLU A 15 -30.86 8.78 -29.73
CA GLU A 15 -29.84 9.83 -29.71
C GLU A 15 -28.46 9.30 -29.31
N THR A 16 -28.42 8.34 -28.38
CA THR A 16 -27.15 7.82 -27.83
C THR A 16 -26.53 6.71 -28.68
N LEU A 17 -27.34 5.76 -29.17
CA LEU A 17 -26.87 4.53 -29.82
C LEU A 17 -27.15 4.49 -31.33
N GLY A 18 -27.95 5.43 -31.83
CA GLY A 18 -28.46 5.48 -33.19
C GLY A 18 -29.84 4.84 -33.34
N LEU A 19 -30.58 5.28 -34.37
CA LEU A 19 -31.95 4.85 -34.67
C LEU A 19 -32.05 3.33 -34.86
N GLU A 20 -31.16 2.74 -35.68
CA GLU A 20 -31.18 1.31 -35.95
C GLU A 20 -30.93 0.49 -34.67
N THR A 21 -30.00 0.94 -33.83
CA THR A 21 -29.69 0.27 -32.56
C THR A 21 -30.85 0.34 -31.56
N ALA A 22 -31.52 1.49 -31.47
CA ALA A 22 -32.67 1.67 -30.59
C ALA A 22 -33.86 0.79 -31.01
N ILE A 23 -34.13 0.70 -32.30
CA ILE A 23 -35.17 -0.17 -32.85
C ILE A 23 -34.86 -1.64 -32.56
N ILE A 24 -33.61 -2.07 -32.77
CA ILE A 24 -33.19 -3.46 -32.53
C ILE A 24 -33.25 -3.82 -31.04
N LEU A 25 -32.86 -2.90 -30.16
CA LEU A 25 -32.94 -3.08 -28.70
C LEU A 25 -34.39 -3.28 -28.25
N GLU A 26 -35.31 -2.48 -28.75
CA GLU A 26 -36.72 -2.57 -28.38
C GLU A 26 -37.36 -3.89 -28.86
N LEU A 27 -37.04 -4.34 -30.08
CA LEU A 27 -37.44 -5.67 -30.54
C LEU A 27 -36.83 -6.79 -29.70
N TYR A 28 -35.56 -6.66 -29.32
CA TYR A 28 -34.92 -7.60 -28.41
C TYR A 28 -35.66 -7.68 -27.08
N GLN A 29 -36.08 -6.55 -26.51
CA GLN A 29 -36.83 -6.50 -25.26
C GLN A 29 -38.21 -7.16 -25.40
N LYS A 30 -38.93 -6.87 -26.50
CA LYS A 30 -40.24 -7.48 -26.80
C LYS A 30 -40.16 -9.01 -26.93
N HIS A 31 -39.07 -9.52 -27.48
CA HIS A 31 -38.85 -10.95 -27.72
C HIS A 31 -37.82 -11.60 -26.76
N LYS A 32 -37.52 -10.95 -25.63
CA LYS A 32 -36.47 -11.33 -24.66
C LYS A 32 -36.58 -12.79 -24.19
N SER A 33 -37.80 -13.33 -24.12
CA SER A 33 -38.08 -14.72 -23.72
C SER A 33 -37.82 -15.77 -24.81
N ARG A 34 -37.86 -15.40 -26.11
CA ARG A 34 -37.64 -16.31 -27.25
C ARG A 34 -36.19 -16.34 -27.76
N ILE A 35 -35.42 -15.30 -27.47
CA ILE A 35 -34.10 -15.04 -28.09
C ILE A 35 -32.91 -15.38 -27.17
N SER A 36 -33.16 -15.66 -25.89
CA SER A 36 -32.10 -15.98 -24.94
C SER A 36 -31.25 -17.17 -25.42
N GLY A 37 -30.03 -16.88 -25.90
CA GLY A 37 -28.99 -17.87 -26.18
C GLY A 37 -28.70 -18.22 -27.65
N ASN A 38 -29.36 -17.63 -28.65
CA ASN A 38 -29.01 -17.91 -30.06
C ASN A 38 -29.02 -16.65 -30.93
N SER A 39 -27.84 -16.05 -31.12
CA SER A 39 -27.61 -14.84 -31.92
C SER A 39 -28.00 -15.01 -33.38
N GLU A 40 -27.85 -16.20 -33.96
CA GLU A 40 -28.20 -16.49 -35.35
C GLU A 40 -29.72 -16.53 -35.54
N LYS A 41 -30.46 -17.13 -34.59
CA LYS A 41 -31.93 -17.10 -34.59
C LYS A 41 -32.48 -15.70 -34.38
N PHE A 42 -31.78 -14.85 -33.62
CA PHE A 42 -32.17 -13.45 -33.46
C PHE A 42 -32.02 -12.68 -34.77
N ILE A 43 -30.87 -12.78 -35.42
CA ILE A 43 -30.59 -12.07 -36.67
C ILE A 43 -31.55 -12.52 -37.77
N SER A 44 -31.89 -13.82 -37.84
CA SER A 44 -32.88 -14.30 -38.81
C SER A 44 -34.29 -13.80 -38.53
N THR A 45 -34.68 -13.70 -37.25
CA THR A 45 -35.99 -13.15 -36.85
C THR A 45 -36.08 -11.65 -37.15
N ILE A 46 -35.03 -10.88 -36.86
CA ILE A 46 -34.99 -9.44 -37.18
C ILE A 46 -35.01 -9.21 -38.69
N ASN A 47 -34.29 -10.01 -39.48
CA ASN A 47 -34.34 -9.87 -40.94
C ASN A 47 -35.74 -10.12 -41.52
N GLN A 48 -36.57 -10.92 -40.85
CA GLN A 48 -37.96 -11.14 -41.24
C GLN A 48 -38.87 -9.97 -40.84
N GLU A 49 -38.68 -9.38 -39.65
CA GLU A 49 -39.52 -8.26 -39.18
C GLU A 49 -39.07 -6.89 -39.70
N LEU A 50 -37.79 -6.72 -40.02
CA LEU A 50 -37.21 -5.48 -40.52
C LEU A 50 -36.47 -5.69 -41.85
N PRO A 51 -37.17 -6.09 -42.94
CA PRO A 51 -36.56 -6.31 -44.25
C PRO A 51 -35.92 -5.03 -44.84
N PHE A 52 -36.25 -3.86 -44.30
CA PHE A 52 -35.74 -2.56 -44.73
C PHE A 52 -34.39 -2.18 -44.09
N ILE A 53 -33.90 -2.91 -43.09
CA ILE A 53 -32.57 -2.69 -42.50
C ILE A 53 -31.59 -3.70 -43.08
N SER A 54 -30.41 -3.23 -43.52
CA SER A 54 -29.38 -4.13 -44.04
C SER A 54 -28.80 -5.04 -42.95
N GLN A 55 -28.51 -6.29 -43.30
CA GLN A 55 -27.93 -7.28 -42.40
C GLN A 55 -26.60 -6.82 -41.76
N SER A 56 -25.82 -6.00 -42.47
CA SER A 56 -24.59 -5.39 -41.96
C SER A 56 -24.85 -4.40 -40.81
N LYS A 57 -25.91 -3.58 -40.91
CA LYS A 57 -26.31 -2.62 -39.88
C LYS A 57 -26.91 -3.33 -38.67
N ILE A 58 -27.68 -4.40 -38.89
CA ILE A 58 -28.22 -5.23 -37.81
C ILE A 58 -27.09 -5.84 -36.99
N LYS A 59 -26.08 -6.42 -37.66
CA LYS A 59 -24.91 -7.00 -36.99
C LYS A 59 -24.11 -5.96 -36.20
N SER A 60 -23.82 -4.81 -36.81
CA SER A 60 -23.09 -3.72 -36.11
C SER A 60 -23.86 -3.19 -34.90
N SER A 61 -25.18 -3.08 -35.00
CA SER A 61 -26.02 -2.64 -33.89
C SER A 61 -26.08 -3.70 -32.78
N PHE A 62 -26.16 -4.98 -33.15
CA PHE A 62 -26.10 -6.08 -32.19
C PHE A 62 -24.76 -6.11 -31.43
N ASP A 63 -23.65 -5.92 -32.13
CA ASP A 63 -22.31 -5.83 -31.54
C ASP A 63 -22.20 -4.65 -30.56
N LYS A 64 -22.80 -3.49 -30.89
CA LYS A 64 -22.89 -2.35 -29.96
C LYS A 64 -23.69 -2.72 -28.71
N LEU A 65 -24.83 -3.38 -28.86
CA LEU A 65 -25.67 -3.78 -27.72
C LEU A 65 -24.97 -4.79 -26.81
N LEU A 66 -24.18 -5.71 -27.38
CA LEU A 66 -23.29 -6.60 -26.61
C LEU A 66 -22.18 -5.83 -25.89
N LYS A 67 -21.52 -4.90 -26.58
CA LYS A 67 -20.45 -4.07 -25.99
C LYS A 67 -20.94 -3.27 -24.79
N TYR A 68 -22.16 -2.76 -24.84
CA TYR A 68 -22.78 -1.99 -23.75
C TYR A 68 -23.52 -2.87 -22.73
N LYS A 69 -23.44 -4.20 -22.83
CA LYS A 69 -24.13 -5.16 -21.94
C LYS A 69 -25.64 -4.93 -21.84
N LEU A 70 -26.26 -4.45 -22.91
CA LEU A 70 -27.71 -4.24 -23.00
C LEU A 70 -28.44 -5.52 -23.43
N ILE A 71 -27.70 -6.51 -23.93
CA ILE A 71 -28.16 -7.84 -24.35
C ILE A 71 -27.26 -8.88 -23.68
N ASP A 72 -27.88 -9.86 -23.02
CA ASP A 72 -27.17 -11.00 -22.42
C ASP A 72 -27.20 -12.18 -23.38
N THR A 73 -26.18 -12.31 -24.23
CA THR A 73 -25.87 -13.62 -24.82
C THR A 73 -25.01 -14.38 -23.81
N LYS A 74 -25.45 -15.57 -23.39
CA LYS A 74 -24.62 -16.52 -22.62
C LYS A 74 -23.48 -17.09 -23.46
N VAL A 75 -22.67 -16.22 -24.05
CA VAL A 75 -21.39 -16.56 -24.65
C VAL A 75 -20.36 -16.02 -23.67
N GLU A 76 -19.99 -16.91 -22.76
CA GLU A 76 -18.93 -16.69 -21.80
C GLU A 76 -17.62 -16.30 -22.53
N SER A 77 -16.90 -15.35 -21.95
CA SER A 77 -15.44 -15.20 -22.01
C SER A 77 -14.78 -14.64 -23.28
N ILE A 78 -14.68 -13.32 -23.34
CA ILE A 78 -13.34 -12.69 -23.41
C ILE A 78 -13.25 -11.69 -22.26
N LYS A 79 -12.45 -12.03 -21.26
CA LYS A 79 -12.03 -11.15 -20.18
C LYS A 79 -11.36 -9.93 -20.80
N ASN A 80 -12.00 -8.77 -20.74
CA ASN A 80 -11.35 -7.45 -20.71
C ASN A 80 -12.43 -6.37 -20.51
N SER A 81 -12.80 -6.16 -19.25
CA SER A 81 -13.33 -4.87 -18.84
C SER A 81 -12.88 -4.62 -17.40
N ASN A 82 -11.95 -3.69 -17.23
CA ASN A 82 -11.77 -2.98 -15.95
C ASN A 82 -13.06 -2.22 -15.65
N SER A 83 -14.09 -2.94 -15.19
CA SER A 83 -15.20 -2.33 -14.48
C SER A 83 -14.71 -2.09 -13.06
N TYR A 84 -14.54 -0.82 -12.68
CA TYR A 84 -14.41 -0.42 -11.30
C TYR A 84 -15.75 -0.64 -10.58
N ASN A 85 -16.14 -1.90 -10.41
CA ASN A 85 -17.17 -2.25 -9.44
C ASN A 85 -16.57 -2.00 -8.06
N VAL A 86 -17.25 -1.22 -7.23
CA VAL A 86 -16.90 -1.05 -5.82
C VAL A 86 -17.03 -2.43 -5.17
N LYS A 87 -15.90 -3.13 -5.06
CA LYS A 87 -15.82 -4.40 -4.31
C LYS A 87 -16.05 -4.06 -2.84
N GLU A 88 -17.06 -4.68 -2.23
CA GLU A 88 -17.17 -4.70 -0.77
C GLU A 88 -15.88 -5.26 -0.17
N ALA A 89 -15.45 -4.72 0.96
CA ALA A 89 -14.23 -5.17 1.62
C ALA A 89 -14.32 -6.68 1.89
N PRO A 90 -13.35 -7.49 1.42
CA PRO A 90 -13.39 -8.92 1.64
C PRO A 90 -13.34 -9.19 3.15
N LYS A 91 -14.42 -9.76 3.71
CA LYS A 91 -14.47 -10.21 5.10
C LYS A 91 -13.61 -11.46 5.26
N ILE A 92 -12.28 -11.30 5.32
CA ILE A 92 -11.35 -12.39 5.64
C ILE A 92 -11.46 -12.62 7.16
N SER A 93 -12.45 -13.42 7.55
CA SER A 93 -12.77 -13.69 8.96
C SER A 93 -11.99 -14.87 9.53
N SER A 94 -11.49 -15.79 8.69
CA SER A 94 -10.70 -16.92 9.14
C SER A 94 -9.22 -16.56 9.23
N LYS A 95 -8.64 -16.73 10.43
CA LYS A 95 -7.20 -16.73 10.59
C LYS A 95 -6.68 -18.07 10.08
N THR A 96 -5.66 -18.05 9.24
CA THR A 96 -5.02 -19.26 8.72
C THR A 96 -3.54 -19.24 9.09
N LYS A 97 -2.94 -20.41 9.27
CA LYS A 97 -1.47 -20.52 9.25
C LYS A 97 -0.99 -20.37 7.82
N ILE A 98 0.20 -19.80 7.64
CA ILE A 98 0.82 -19.82 6.33
C ILE A 98 1.17 -21.27 5.97
N ASP A 99 0.93 -21.65 4.73
CA ASP A 99 1.32 -22.95 4.20
C ASP A 99 2.44 -22.80 3.16
N SER A 100 3.14 -23.90 2.83
CA SER A 100 4.25 -23.87 1.88
C SER A 100 3.84 -23.46 0.45
N ASN A 101 2.59 -23.72 0.08
CA ASN A 101 2.01 -23.41 -1.23
C ASN A 101 1.39 -22.01 -1.27
N TRP A 102 1.31 -21.31 -0.14
CA TRP A 102 0.71 -20.00 -0.03
C TRP A 102 1.32 -19.04 -1.06
N ALA A 103 0.50 -18.21 -1.68
CA ALA A 103 0.97 -17.18 -2.60
C ALA A 103 0.23 -15.87 -2.32
N PRO A 104 0.89 -14.72 -2.50
CA PRO A 104 0.20 -13.43 -2.41
C PRO A 104 -0.91 -13.36 -3.47
N SER A 105 -2.00 -12.66 -3.15
CA SER A 105 -3.07 -12.45 -4.13
C SER A 105 -2.60 -11.58 -5.30
N LEU A 106 -3.32 -11.65 -6.41
CA LEU A 106 -3.01 -10.83 -7.59
C LEU A 106 -2.96 -9.34 -7.22
N GLU A 107 -3.91 -8.88 -6.41
CA GLU A 107 -3.97 -7.50 -5.93
C GLU A 107 -2.71 -7.11 -5.12
N ALA A 108 -2.21 -8.02 -4.28
CA ALA A 108 -0.98 -7.76 -3.53
C ALA A 108 0.23 -7.63 -4.44
N THR A 109 0.33 -8.46 -5.48
CA THR A 109 1.41 -8.36 -6.47
C THR A 109 1.29 -7.11 -7.33
N GLU A 110 0.07 -6.69 -7.69
CA GLU A 110 -0.18 -5.44 -8.43
C GLU A 110 0.25 -4.22 -7.62
N ILE A 111 -0.05 -4.19 -6.31
CA ILE A 111 0.40 -3.12 -5.41
C ILE A 111 1.94 -3.01 -5.39
N LEU A 112 2.65 -4.15 -5.38
CA LEU A 112 4.11 -4.17 -5.42
C LEU A 112 4.65 -3.67 -6.77
N LYS A 113 4.02 -4.08 -7.88
CA LYS A 113 4.37 -3.61 -9.24
C LYS A 113 4.16 -2.11 -9.41
N LEU A 114 3.03 -1.58 -8.91
CA LEU A 114 2.76 -0.13 -8.89
C LEU A 114 3.79 0.64 -8.06
N GLY A 115 4.34 0.01 -7.02
CA GLY A 115 5.45 0.56 -6.22
C GLY A 115 6.82 0.51 -6.90
N GLY A 116 6.91 0.04 -8.14
CA GLY A 116 8.17 -0.08 -8.89
C GLY A 116 9.09 -1.21 -8.42
N ILE A 117 8.57 -2.17 -7.63
CA ILE A 117 9.36 -3.29 -7.10
C ILE A 117 9.40 -4.39 -8.16
N SER A 118 10.60 -4.91 -8.46
CA SER A 118 10.77 -5.92 -9.50
C SER A 118 10.14 -7.26 -9.11
N GLU A 119 9.59 -7.95 -10.11
CA GLU A 119 8.92 -9.25 -9.92
C GLU A 119 9.87 -10.33 -9.42
N SER A 120 11.11 -10.34 -9.91
CA SER A 120 12.14 -11.25 -9.41
C SER A 120 12.41 -11.04 -7.92
N PHE A 121 12.52 -9.79 -7.46
CA PHE A 121 12.87 -9.47 -6.07
C PHE A 121 11.84 -10.02 -5.08
N TYR A 122 10.55 -9.74 -5.28
CA TYR A 122 9.54 -10.20 -4.33
C TYR A 122 9.29 -11.71 -4.42
N MET A 123 9.52 -12.34 -5.59
CA MET A 123 9.42 -13.79 -5.72
C MET A 123 10.56 -14.52 -5.01
N ASP A 124 11.77 -13.95 -5.01
CA ASP A 124 12.89 -14.50 -4.24
C ASP A 124 12.63 -14.37 -2.73
N LYS A 125 12.17 -13.19 -2.30
CA LYS A 125 11.81 -12.91 -0.89
C LYS A 125 10.58 -13.66 -0.40
N LEU A 126 9.72 -14.15 -1.29
CA LEU A 126 8.57 -14.97 -0.92
C LEU A 126 8.98 -16.27 -0.22
N LYS A 127 10.09 -16.89 -0.64
CA LYS A 127 10.60 -18.13 -0.01
C LYS A 127 11.04 -17.87 1.43
N GLU A 128 11.79 -16.79 1.65
CA GLU A 128 12.22 -16.35 2.99
C GLU A 128 11.01 -16.06 3.89
N TYR A 129 10.02 -15.34 3.35
CA TYR A 129 8.80 -14.99 4.09
C TYR A 129 8.01 -16.22 4.53
N LYS A 130 7.83 -17.20 3.63
CA LYS A 130 7.15 -18.47 3.94
C LYS A 130 7.88 -19.22 5.05
N LEU A 131 9.20 -19.40 4.91
CA LEU A 131 9.99 -20.14 5.88
C LEU A 131 9.85 -19.53 7.28
N TYR A 132 10.02 -18.22 7.40
CA TYR A 132 9.90 -17.51 8.67
C TYR A 132 8.54 -17.72 9.35
N TRP A 133 7.45 -17.58 8.59
CA TRP A 133 6.10 -17.69 9.16
C TRP A 133 5.65 -19.13 9.39
N LEU A 134 6.17 -20.08 8.61
CA LEU A 134 5.94 -21.51 8.79
C LEU A 134 6.59 -21.99 10.09
N GLU A 135 7.83 -21.57 10.38
CA GLU A 135 8.50 -21.85 11.66
C GLU A 135 7.78 -21.21 12.86
N ARG A 136 7.21 -20.01 12.67
CA ARG A 136 6.44 -19.32 13.72
C ARG A 136 5.08 -19.96 14.01
N GLY A 137 4.48 -20.65 13.04
CA GLY A 137 3.20 -21.35 13.19
C GLY A 137 2.00 -20.48 13.58
N GLN A 138 2.07 -19.16 13.38
CA GLN A 138 1.03 -18.22 13.80
C GLN A 138 -0.15 -18.19 12.82
N GLU A 139 -1.36 -18.02 13.35
CA GLU A 139 -2.58 -17.85 12.56
C GLU A 139 -2.90 -16.37 12.36
N ARG A 140 -3.02 -15.94 11.10
CA ARG A 140 -3.30 -14.55 10.73
C ARG A 140 -4.29 -14.50 9.56
N ASN A 141 -4.98 -13.37 9.42
CA ASN A 141 -5.87 -13.09 8.29
C ASN A 141 -5.31 -12.00 7.36
N ASN A 142 -4.13 -11.45 7.66
CA ASN A 142 -3.53 -10.32 6.96
C ASN A 142 -2.23 -10.69 6.23
N TRP A 143 -2.11 -11.94 5.75
CA TRP A 143 -0.90 -12.42 5.08
C TRP A 143 -0.47 -11.57 3.88
N ASN A 144 -1.43 -11.10 3.07
CA ASN A 144 -1.16 -10.22 1.92
C ASN A 144 -0.58 -8.87 2.36
N THR A 145 -1.23 -8.18 3.30
CA THR A 145 -0.75 -6.89 3.82
C THR A 145 0.61 -7.03 4.49
N SER A 146 0.78 -8.06 5.32
CA SER A 146 2.04 -8.37 6.01
C SER A 146 3.17 -8.67 5.00
N PHE A 147 2.86 -9.34 3.89
CA PHE A 147 3.83 -9.59 2.83
C PHE A 147 4.21 -8.30 2.10
N ILE A 148 3.25 -7.44 1.76
CA ILE A 148 3.53 -6.13 1.15
C ILE A 148 4.46 -5.30 2.03
N ASP A 149 4.17 -5.22 3.33
CA ASP A 149 4.99 -4.47 4.30
C ASP A 149 6.39 -5.08 4.48
N PHE A 150 6.49 -6.41 4.42
CA PHE A 150 7.77 -7.10 4.42
C PHE A 150 8.60 -6.74 3.18
N ILE A 151 8.04 -6.88 1.97
CA ILE A 151 8.74 -6.58 0.72
C ILE A 151 9.13 -5.12 0.63
N ARG A 152 8.27 -4.17 1.05
CA ARG A 152 8.62 -2.74 1.06
C ARG A 152 9.83 -2.45 1.94
N ARG A 153 9.92 -3.08 3.12
CA ARG A 153 11.08 -2.94 4.01
C ARG A 153 12.33 -3.56 3.42
N GLU A 154 12.24 -4.76 2.85
CA GLU A 154 13.37 -5.41 2.20
C GLU A 154 13.84 -4.63 0.97
N TRP A 155 12.91 -4.05 0.21
CA TRP A 155 13.22 -3.22 -0.95
C TRP A 155 13.94 -1.94 -0.54
N ALA A 156 13.46 -1.24 0.50
CA ALA A 156 14.14 -0.06 1.03
C ALA A 156 15.58 -0.40 1.50
N LYS A 157 15.80 -1.59 2.06
CA LYS A 157 17.15 -2.07 2.38
C LYS A 157 17.98 -2.30 1.13
N GLU A 158 17.45 -2.96 0.10
CA GLU A 158 18.19 -3.24 -1.14
C GLU A 158 18.62 -1.94 -1.86
N GLN A 159 17.81 -0.89 -1.77
CA GLN A 159 18.12 0.44 -2.32
C GLN A 159 19.18 1.22 -1.51
N SER A 160 19.44 0.82 -0.26
CA SER A 160 20.52 1.43 0.53
C SER A 160 21.88 0.97 0.04
N SER A 161 22.87 1.87 0.06
CA SER A 161 24.24 1.58 -0.41
C SER A 161 24.89 0.37 0.28
N ASN A 162 24.49 0.10 1.52
CA ASN A 162 24.96 -1.03 2.33
C ASN A 162 24.01 -2.24 2.32
N LYS A 163 22.93 -2.23 1.54
CA LYS A 163 21.92 -3.31 1.48
C LYS A 163 21.34 -3.69 2.85
N GLY A 164 21.28 -2.75 3.79
CA GLY A 164 20.87 -3.01 5.17
C GLY A 164 21.85 -3.83 6.01
N LEU A 165 23.06 -4.13 5.51
CA LEU A 165 24.13 -4.78 6.27
C LEU A 165 24.83 -3.78 7.20
N PRO A 166 25.25 -4.19 8.41
CA PRO A 166 26.08 -3.33 9.26
C PRO A 166 27.37 -2.96 8.54
N TYR A 167 27.75 -1.69 8.59
CA TYR A 167 29.03 -1.21 8.03
C TYR A 167 29.74 -0.30 9.01
N VAL A 168 31.07 -0.25 8.91
CA VAL A 168 31.91 0.68 9.66
C VAL A 168 31.86 2.04 8.97
N ILE A 169 31.78 3.12 9.75
CA ILE A 169 31.76 4.47 9.20
C ILE A 169 33.07 4.78 8.47
N ASP A 170 32.98 5.43 7.31
CA ASP A 170 34.13 5.90 6.55
C ASP A 170 34.29 7.43 6.67
N SER A 171 35.40 7.95 6.15
CA SER A 171 35.74 9.38 6.28
C SER A 171 34.90 10.31 5.39
N ASN A 172 34.21 9.76 4.40
CA ASN A 172 33.33 10.46 3.49
C ASN A 172 31.86 10.24 3.85
N TRP A 173 31.57 9.60 5.00
CA TRP A 173 30.21 9.36 5.43
C TRP A 173 29.50 10.69 5.73
N ILE A 174 28.28 10.83 5.20
CA ILE A 174 27.43 12.00 5.38
C ILE A 174 26.03 11.52 5.81
N PRO A 175 25.37 12.18 6.77
CA PRO A 175 23.98 11.87 7.13
C PRO A 175 23.01 12.07 5.96
N SER A 176 21.90 11.33 5.95
CA SER A 176 20.76 11.62 5.03
C SER A 176 20.22 13.02 5.28
N ASP A 177 19.63 13.67 4.27
CA ASP A 177 18.96 14.97 4.46
C ASP A 177 17.84 14.90 5.50
N ASP A 178 17.11 13.78 5.59
CA ASP A 178 16.07 13.55 6.62
C ASP A 178 16.60 13.72 8.06
N VAL A 179 17.90 13.50 8.27
CA VAL A 179 18.54 13.70 9.58
C VAL A 179 18.51 15.15 9.99
N TYR A 180 18.75 16.06 9.05
CA TYR A 180 18.72 17.49 9.30
C TYR A 180 17.29 17.98 9.52
N ASP A 181 16.31 17.47 8.76
CA ASP A 181 14.89 17.78 8.99
C ASP A 181 14.44 17.41 10.41
N ILE A 182 14.86 16.24 10.91
CA ILE A 182 14.56 15.79 12.28
C ILE A 182 15.25 16.67 13.35
N LEU A 183 16.45 17.17 13.05
CA LEU A 183 17.19 18.05 13.94
C LEU A 183 16.58 19.46 13.98
N GLU A 184 16.06 19.96 12.86
CA GLU A 184 15.35 21.24 12.79
C GLU A 184 14.09 21.25 13.66
N LEU A 185 13.36 20.13 13.76
CA LEU A 185 12.25 19.98 14.71
C LEU A 185 12.67 20.14 16.19
N SER A 186 13.96 20.08 16.49
CA SER A 186 14.54 20.27 17.82
C SER A 186 15.32 21.60 17.92
N ASP A 187 15.04 22.57 17.04
CA ASP A 187 15.72 23.86 16.92
C ASP A 187 17.23 23.76 16.62
N ILE A 188 17.68 22.66 16.03
CA ILE A 188 19.08 22.44 15.66
C ILE A 188 19.23 22.61 14.15
N SER A 189 19.86 23.71 13.72
CA SER A 189 20.12 23.95 12.30
C SER A 189 21.16 22.98 11.71
N LYS A 190 21.09 22.76 10.39
CA LYS A 190 22.07 21.97 9.62
C LYS A 190 23.52 22.46 9.82
N GLU A 191 23.71 23.76 9.97
CA GLU A 191 25.02 24.36 10.25
C GLU A 191 25.56 23.98 11.63
N SER A 192 24.71 24.04 12.66
CA SER A 192 25.08 23.62 14.02
C SER A 192 25.36 22.12 14.10
N ALA A 193 24.53 21.29 13.44
CA ALA A 193 24.73 19.86 13.38
C ALA A 193 26.05 19.47 12.68
N SER A 194 26.37 20.15 11.57
CA SER A 194 27.57 19.88 10.77
C SER A 194 28.88 20.07 11.55
N LYS A 195 28.89 20.90 12.59
CA LYS A 195 30.07 21.09 13.46
C LYS A 195 30.49 19.81 14.20
N TYR A 196 29.54 18.93 14.50
CA TYR A 196 29.80 17.68 15.23
C TYR A 196 30.16 16.50 14.31
N LEU A 197 30.00 16.66 12.99
CA LEU A 197 30.21 15.57 12.03
C LEU A 197 31.66 15.05 12.00
N PRO A 198 32.71 15.90 11.94
CA PRO A 198 34.10 15.41 11.91
C PRO A 198 34.49 14.61 13.16
N GLU A 199 34.06 15.09 14.33
CA GLU A 199 34.29 14.42 15.61
C GLU A 199 33.58 13.07 15.67
N PHE A 200 32.32 13.02 15.23
CA PHE A 200 31.54 11.79 15.17
C PHE A 200 32.19 10.75 14.28
N ILE A 201 32.63 11.14 13.07
CA ILE A 201 33.33 10.25 12.13
C ILE A 201 34.62 9.74 12.75
N LEU A 202 35.44 10.61 13.35
CA LEU A 202 36.71 10.21 13.97
C LEU A 202 36.50 9.15 15.05
N TYR A 203 35.61 9.42 16.00
CA TYR A 203 35.32 8.52 17.12
C TYR A 203 34.87 7.14 16.63
N TRP A 204 33.92 7.10 15.69
CA TRP A 204 33.34 5.83 15.25
C TRP A 204 34.24 5.07 14.27
N LYS A 205 35.09 5.76 13.52
CA LYS A 205 36.12 5.15 12.69
C LYS A 205 37.20 4.48 13.54
N GLU A 206 37.66 5.13 14.62
CA GLU A 206 38.62 4.55 15.56
C GLU A 206 38.03 3.38 16.35
N ASN A 207 36.75 3.47 16.73
CA ASN A 207 36.06 2.42 17.46
C ASN A 207 35.79 1.16 16.59
N GLY A 208 35.80 1.28 15.26
CA GLY A 208 35.72 0.13 14.33
C GLY A 208 34.42 -0.68 14.38
N SER A 209 33.38 -0.20 15.07
CA SER A 209 32.10 -0.90 15.19
C SER A 209 31.25 -0.73 13.92
N ALA A 210 30.58 -1.80 13.50
CA ALA A 210 29.67 -1.80 12.37
C ALA A 210 28.21 -1.65 12.82
N PHE A 211 27.48 -0.69 12.24
CA PHE A 211 26.07 -0.47 12.53
C PHE A 211 25.26 -0.25 11.24
N THR A 212 23.94 -0.43 11.35
CA THR A 212 22.97 -0.11 10.28
C THR A 212 22.26 1.23 10.53
N THR A 213 22.47 1.84 11.71
CA THR A 213 21.68 2.97 12.23
C THR A 213 22.52 4.24 12.45
N TRP A 214 23.46 4.51 11.54
CA TRP A 214 24.36 5.67 11.65
C TRP A 214 23.62 7.01 11.71
N ASN A 215 22.59 7.20 10.90
CA ASN A 215 21.73 8.40 10.93
C ASN A 215 21.13 8.65 12.32
N SER A 216 20.54 7.62 12.95
CA SER A 216 19.95 7.74 14.29
C SER A 216 21.01 8.01 15.36
N LYS A 217 22.17 7.34 15.27
CA LYS A 217 23.30 7.59 16.18
C LYS A 217 23.83 9.02 16.06
N PHE A 218 23.87 9.56 14.85
CA PHE A 218 24.29 10.94 14.62
C PHE A 218 23.29 11.94 15.21
N ILE A 219 21.97 11.74 15.00
CA ILE A 219 20.92 12.55 15.64
C ILE A 219 21.09 12.56 17.16
N GLU A 220 21.25 11.39 17.77
CA GLU A 220 21.43 11.28 19.22
C GLU A 220 22.71 11.99 19.70
N HIS A 221 23.81 11.84 18.96
CA HIS A 221 25.08 12.51 19.27
C HIS A 221 24.94 14.03 19.20
N VAL A 222 24.36 14.56 18.12
CA VAL A 222 24.13 16.00 17.95
C VAL A 222 23.21 16.55 19.04
N LYS A 223 22.08 15.89 19.32
CA LYS A 223 21.18 16.31 20.40
C LYS A 223 21.90 16.34 21.75
N ARG A 224 22.69 15.31 22.06
CA ARG A 224 23.46 15.23 23.31
C ARG A 224 24.51 16.33 23.41
N ARG A 225 25.20 16.64 22.31
CA ARG A 225 26.23 17.69 22.26
C ARG A 225 25.64 19.09 22.31
N HIS A 226 24.52 19.32 21.65
CA HIS A 226 23.85 20.62 21.66
C HIS A 226 23.22 20.92 23.02
N LEU A 227 22.44 19.98 23.58
CA LEU A 227 21.88 20.10 24.94
C LEU A 227 22.97 20.11 26.00
N GLY A 228 24.09 19.44 25.72
CA GLY A 228 25.30 19.46 26.54
C GLY A 228 25.96 20.83 26.51
N ALA A 229 26.13 21.47 25.34
CA ALA A 229 26.68 22.81 25.22
C ALA A 229 25.83 23.86 25.96
N ASP A 230 24.50 23.74 25.91
CA ASP A 230 23.59 24.61 26.68
C ASP A 230 23.70 24.39 28.20
N LYS A 231 24.12 23.19 28.64
CA LYS A 231 24.33 22.83 30.06
C LYS A 231 25.77 22.94 30.54
N ILE A 232 26.77 22.99 29.66
CA ILE A 232 28.18 23.17 30.03
C ILE A 232 28.42 24.57 30.59
N ASN A 233 27.54 25.54 30.29
CA ASN A 233 27.52 26.83 31.00
C ASN A 233 26.93 26.76 32.43
N GLU A 234 26.29 25.66 32.83
CA GLU A 234 25.79 25.45 34.19
C GLU A 234 26.11 24.03 34.69
N ASN A 235 27.29 23.89 35.30
CA ASN A 235 27.65 22.84 36.26
C ASN A 235 27.98 21.44 35.70
N GLU A 236 29.26 21.27 35.39
CA GLU A 236 29.92 20.01 35.01
C GLU A 236 30.11 19.00 36.16
N LYS A 237 29.23 18.98 37.18
CA LYS A 237 29.30 17.97 38.25
C LYS A 237 27.92 17.42 38.57
N ASN A 238 27.75 16.13 38.27
CA ASN A 238 26.63 15.24 38.60
C ASN A 238 25.48 15.19 37.60
N LYS A 239 25.48 14.16 36.75
CA LYS A 239 24.27 13.38 36.43
C LYS A 239 24.64 12.09 35.69
N LYS A 240 24.99 11.05 36.46
CA LYS A 240 25.07 9.67 35.98
C LYS A 240 23.71 8.97 35.87
N TYR A 241 22.61 9.63 36.27
CA TYR A 241 21.26 9.06 36.23
C TYR A 241 20.25 10.16 35.89
N ILE A 242 19.39 9.89 34.89
CA ILE A 242 18.23 10.71 34.57
C ILE A 242 17.03 9.95 35.13
N GLU A 243 16.48 10.40 36.26
CA GLU A 243 15.29 9.81 36.86
C GLU A 243 14.02 10.47 36.30
N PRO A 244 12.95 9.69 36.07
CA PRO A 244 11.65 10.26 35.74
C PRO A 244 11.08 10.98 36.97
N GLY A 245 10.80 12.28 36.83
CA GLY A 245 10.21 13.13 37.87
C GLY A 245 11.15 14.21 38.43
N LYS A 246 10.58 15.23 39.06
CA LYS A 246 11.33 16.26 39.81
C LYS A 246 11.32 15.89 41.28
N TYR A 247 12.48 15.55 41.84
CA TYR A 247 12.63 15.25 43.27
C TYR A 247 13.37 16.39 43.97
N LYS A 248 12.97 16.71 45.21
CA LYS A 248 13.59 17.78 46.00
C LYS A 248 14.97 17.42 46.57
N LYS A 249 15.34 16.13 46.60
CA LYS A 249 16.60 15.62 47.18
C LYS A 249 17.31 14.65 46.25
N ASP A 250 18.63 14.54 46.40
CA ASP A 250 19.52 13.74 45.55
C ASP A 250 19.39 12.21 45.82
N PHE A 251 19.63 11.38 44.80
CA PHE A 251 19.35 9.93 44.84
C PHE A 251 20.06 9.20 45.98
N SER A 252 21.33 9.53 46.23
CA SER A 252 22.11 8.86 47.28
C SER A 252 21.59 9.18 48.69
N SER A 253 20.94 10.32 48.88
CA SER A 253 20.34 10.71 50.16
C SER A 253 18.99 10.02 50.43
N ARG A 254 18.30 9.55 49.37
CA ARG A 254 17.00 8.85 49.47
C ARG A 254 17.17 7.37 49.80
N LYS A 255 18.24 6.74 49.34
CA LYS A 255 18.44 5.28 49.47
C LYS A 255 18.72 4.80 50.91
N GLY A 256 19.08 5.71 51.81
CA GLY A 256 19.31 5.42 53.22
C GLY A 256 18.06 5.61 54.10
N ASP A 257 16.99 6.20 53.57
CA ASP A 257 15.86 6.64 54.36
C ASP A 257 14.57 6.04 53.76
N SER A 258 13.91 5.17 54.52
CA SER A 258 12.65 4.49 54.14
C SER A 258 11.48 5.48 53.95
N SER A 259 11.71 6.77 54.18
CA SER A 259 10.76 7.87 54.05
C SER A 259 10.30 8.14 52.61
N TRP A 260 11.02 7.66 51.58
CA TRP A 260 10.59 7.84 50.19
C TRP A 260 9.24 7.16 49.87
N ALA A 261 8.87 6.08 50.57
CA ALA A 261 7.56 5.44 50.37
C ALA A 261 6.37 6.25 50.91
N SER A 262 6.62 7.30 51.70
CA SER A 262 5.56 8.08 52.38
C SER A 262 5.19 9.38 51.68
N GLU A 263 5.92 9.81 50.64
CA GLU A 263 5.69 11.07 49.93
C GLU A 263 4.89 10.91 48.61
N ILE A 264 4.34 9.73 48.33
CA ILE A 264 3.46 9.55 47.18
C ILE A 264 2.05 10.00 47.58
N ASN A 265 1.74 11.28 47.38
CA ASN A 265 0.34 11.73 47.33
C ASN A 265 -0.28 11.22 46.03
N LEU A 266 -1.23 10.29 46.16
CA LEU A 266 -2.19 9.93 45.12
C LEU A 266 -3.47 10.71 45.39
N ASP A 267 -3.50 11.96 44.94
CA ASP A 267 -4.73 12.69 44.63
C ASP A 267 -4.84 12.81 43.10
#